data_AF-A0A286DEA4-F1
#
_entry.id   AF-A0A286DEA4-F1
#
_cell.length_a   1.000
_cell.length_b   1.000
_cell.length_c   1.000
_cell.angle_alpha   90.00
_cell.angle_beta   90.00
_cell.angle_gamma   90.00
#
_symmetry.space_group_name_H-M   'P 1'
#
loop_
_entity.id
_entity.type
_entity.pdbx_description
1 polymer ?
#
loop_
_entity_poly.entity_id
_entity_poly.type
_entity_poly.pdbx_seq_one_letter_code
_entity_poly.pdbx_strand_id
1 'polypeptide(L)'
;MKILTTLVLALLLMAWQPAARAQACGDTIATSITLTADLHCTTGWTALYVPVGYITIHLNGHTLSGDPALQGIHIADAAKVRIVGPGRITGFWTGVNATRADELAVDGVSFEDIGSGVTISDTMAATVKNNDFRQVQGWGVYIIAVPGSRTTLGAHAILDNQMLDIGGGISICGHPHSDNLIKGNKLQGVRDYGIHLYDASNNNQVQQNELRKVELAGIVLRGSSKNKISGNLIDYGYAGMSLIPQFTGSCMTGGYSPVVAFNLIEGNSIFQQSVGISLGLGISKDPQVVKNRIYLNKLYYDATGLYFREDAHDNDATGNAYFGTPTPVVDTGSGNTY
;
A
#
# COMPACT_ATOMS: atom_id res chain seq x y z
N MET A 1 -55.02 37.42 -20.74
CA MET A 1 -53.89 37.32 -21.70
C MET A 1 -52.52 37.42 -21.00
N LYS A 2 -52.30 36.67 -19.89
CA LYS A 2 -51.03 36.62 -19.14
C LYS A 2 -50.71 35.22 -18.54
N ILE A 3 -51.51 34.20 -18.86
CA ILE A 3 -51.40 32.84 -18.26
C ILE A 3 -50.89 31.81 -19.28
N LEU A 4 -50.83 32.15 -20.57
CA LEU A 4 -50.40 31.23 -21.62
C LEU A 4 -48.89 31.30 -21.96
N THR A 5 -48.17 32.30 -21.44
CA THR A 5 -46.74 32.52 -21.71
C THR A 5 -45.80 31.85 -20.72
N THR A 6 -46.29 31.38 -19.57
CA THR A 6 -45.47 30.72 -18.54
C THR A 6 -45.36 29.20 -18.71
N LEU A 7 -46.24 28.57 -19.51
CA LEU A 7 -46.23 27.11 -19.71
C LEU A 7 -45.24 26.65 -20.81
N VAL A 8 -44.86 27.54 -21.73
CA VAL A 8 -43.95 27.21 -22.84
C VAL A 8 -42.47 27.26 -22.42
N LEU A 9 -42.13 27.98 -21.35
CA LEU A 9 -40.74 28.08 -20.87
C LEU A 9 -40.34 26.91 -19.93
N ALA A 10 -41.29 26.17 -19.38
CA ALA A 10 -41.02 24.99 -18.54
C ALA A 10 -40.79 23.69 -19.34
N LEU A 11 -41.24 23.62 -20.61
CA LEU A 11 -41.02 22.47 -21.49
C LEU A 11 -39.66 22.49 -22.23
N LEU A 12 -38.97 23.63 -22.26
CA LEU A 12 -37.65 23.76 -22.89
C LEU A 12 -36.47 23.38 -21.97
N LEU A 13 -36.72 23.10 -20.69
CA LEU A 13 -35.70 22.67 -19.72
C LEU A 13 -35.62 21.14 -19.52
N MET A 14 -36.44 20.34 -20.21
CA MET A 14 -36.48 18.87 -20.06
C MET A 14 -35.65 18.08 -21.09
N ALA A 15 -34.96 18.72 -22.02
CA ALA A 15 -34.34 18.01 -23.13
C ALA A 15 -32.86 18.36 -23.29
N TRP A 16 -32.02 17.82 -22.40
CA TRP A 16 -30.64 17.38 -22.67
C TRP A 16 -30.05 16.76 -21.40
N GLN A 17 -30.59 15.60 -21.00
CA GLN A 17 -29.73 14.66 -20.30
C GLN A 17 -28.98 13.90 -21.40
N PRO A 18 -27.65 14.03 -21.52
CA PRO A 18 -26.89 13.16 -22.40
C PRO A 18 -27.24 11.73 -22.02
N ALA A 19 -27.71 10.95 -22.99
CA ALA A 19 -28.07 9.56 -22.75
C ALA A 19 -26.87 8.87 -22.10
N ALA A 20 -27.07 8.39 -20.87
CA ALA A 20 -26.06 7.62 -20.17
C ALA A 20 -25.72 6.42 -21.05
N ARG A 21 -24.54 6.45 -21.66
CA ARG A 21 -24.09 5.36 -22.52
C ARG A 21 -23.77 4.19 -21.61
N ALA A 22 -24.43 3.06 -21.78
CA ALA A 22 -24.09 1.83 -21.08
C ALA A 22 -22.65 1.44 -21.43
N GLN A 23 -21.85 1.12 -20.43
CA GLN A 23 -20.49 0.63 -20.61
C GLN A 23 -20.50 -0.84 -21.04
N ALA A 24 -19.50 -1.24 -21.80
CA ALA A 24 -19.21 -2.62 -22.16
C ALA A 24 -17.77 -2.98 -21.81
N CYS A 25 -17.49 -4.28 -21.72
CA CYS A 25 -16.13 -4.78 -21.52
C CYS A 25 -15.22 -4.39 -22.68
N GLY A 26 -14.03 -3.90 -22.35
CA GLY A 26 -13.05 -3.39 -23.31
C GLY A 26 -13.26 -1.93 -23.72
N ASP A 27 -14.25 -1.24 -23.15
CA ASP A 27 -14.50 0.17 -23.47
C ASP A 27 -13.29 1.05 -23.11
N THR A 28 -13.02 2.01 -23.99
CA THR A 28 -12.09 3.11 -23.74
C THR A 28 -12.85 4.29 -23.14
N ILE A 29 -12.48 4.64 -21.91
CA ILE A 29 -13.13 5.68 -21.10
C ILE A 29 -12.40 7.00 -21.31
N ALA A 30 -12.94 7.81 -22.22
CA ALA A 30 -12.43 9.15 -22.52
C ALA A 30 -13.19 10.28 -21.81
N THR A 31 -14.26 9.95 -21.09
CA THR A 31 -15.07 10.88 -20.30
C THR A 31 -15.49 10.20 -19.00
N SER A 32 -15.80 10.98 -17.97
CA SER A 32 -16.27 10.42 -16.69
C SER A 32 -17.56 9.61 -16.89
N ILE A 33 -17.67 8.48 -16.19
CA ILE A 33 -18.79 7.55 -16.31
C ILE A 33 -19.34 7.16 -14.95
N THR A 34 -20.58 6.69 -14.96
CA THR A 34 -21.21 6.02 -13.84
C THR A 34 -21.73 4.70 -14.35
N LEU A 35 -21.29 3.59 -13.75
CA LEU A 35 -21.82 2.28 -14.11
C LEU A 35 -23.32 2.24 -13.77
N THR A 36 -24.11 1.73 -14.70
CA THR A 36 -25.56 1.55 -14.54
C THR A 36 -25.97 0.08 -14.47
N ALA A 37 -25.00 -0.83 -14.63
CA ALA A 37 -25.17 -2.27 -14.58
C ALA A 37 -23.84 -2.93 -14.23
N ASP A 38 -23.92 -4.18 -13.78
CA ASP A 38 -22.74 -5.02 -13.60
C ASP A 38 -22.11 -5.36 -14.96
N LEU A 39 -20.79 -5.46 -14.98
CA LEU A 39 -20.02 -5.87 -16.14
C LEU A 39 -19.33 -7.21 -15.85
N HIS A 40 -19.44 -8.14 -16.79
CA HIS A 40 -18.82 -9.46 -16.71
C HIS A 40 -17.93 -9.70 -17.94
N CYS A 41 -16.62 -9.60 -17.74
CA CYS A 41 -15.63 -9.53 -18.80
C CYS A 41 -14.78 -10.80 -18.82
N THR A 42 -14.97 -11.64 -19.85
CA THR A 42 -14.28 -12.94 -19.98
C THR A 42 -13.35 -13.01 -21.19
N THR A 43 -13.24 -11.92 -21.96
CA THR A 43 -12.37 -11.81 -23.13
C THR A 43 -11.63 -10.47 -23.15
N GLY A 44 -10.61 -10.36 -23.99
CA GLY A 44 -9.80 -9.14 -24.14
C GLY A 44 -8.57 -9.14 -23.24
N TRP A 45 -8.17 -7.95 -22.78
CA TRP A 45 -7.01 -7.75 -21.89
C TRP A 45 -7.35 -6.90 -20.65
N THR A 46 -8.32 -6.00 -20.78
CA THR A 46 -8.80 -5.16 -19.69
C THR A 46 -10.30 -4.96 -19.79
N ALA A 47 -10.98 -4.84 -18.65
CA ALA A 47 -12.41 -4.56 -18.62
C ALA A 47 -12.71 -3.09 -18.97
N LEU A 48 -11.95 -2.13 -18.41
CA LEU A 48 -12.07 -0.70 -18.75
C LEU A 48 -10.69 -0.09 -18.94
N TYR A 49 -10.49 0.63 -20.05
CA TYR A 49 -9.23 1.31 -20.36
C TYR A 49 -9.36 2.83 -20.25
N VAL A 50 -8.45 3.50 -19.55
CA VAL A 50 -8.47 4.96 -19.30
C VAL A 50 -7.17 5.59 -19.81
N PRO A 51 -7.16 6.14 -21.05
CA PRO A 51 -5.96 6.73 -21.65
C PRO A 51 -5.84 8.25 -21.44
N VAL A 52 -6.80 8.89 -20.77
CA VAL A 52 -6.84 10.34 -20.58
C VAL A 52 -7.10 10.69 -19.12
N GLY A 53 -6.56 11.83 -18.69
CA GLY A 53 -6.72 12.31 -17.32
C GLY A 53 -8.07 12.95 -17.04
N TYR A 54 -8.27 13.37 -15.78
CA TYR A 54 -9.49 14.05 -15.30
C TYR A 54 -10.78 13.21 -15.45
N ILE A 55 -10.64 11.89 -15.36
CA ILE A 55 -11.74 10.94 -15.46
C ILE A 55 -12.17 10.49 -14.07
N THR A 56 -13.47 10.46 -13.82
CA THR A 56 -14.06 9.77 -12.67
C THR A 56 -14.89 8.60 -13.16
N ILE A 57 -14.61 7.41 -12.62
CA ILE A 57 -15.40 6.20 -12.80
C ILE A 57 -16.14 5.95 -11.48
N HIS A 58 -17.44 6.17 -11.49
CA HIS A 58 -18.31 5.78 -10.38
C HIS A 58 -18.78 4.34 -10.58
N LEU A 59 -18.40 3.43 -9.67
CA LEU A 59 -18.88 2.05 -9.71
C LEU A 59 -20.35 1.93 -9.29
N ASN A 60 -20.84 2.88 -8.48
CA ASN A 60 -22.27 3.06 -8.17
C ASN A 60 -22.99 1.79 -7.67
N GLY A 61 -22.30 0.99 -6.86
CA GLY A 61 -22.78 -0.26 -6.29
C GLY A 61 -22.68 -1.47 -7.22
N HIS A 62 -22.24 -1.29 -8.47
CA HIS A 62 -22.14 -2.36 -9.45
C HIS A 62 -20.85 -3.17 -9.31
N THR A 63 -20.91 -4.40 -9.81
CA THR A 63 -19.79 -5.32 -9.89
C THR A 63 -19.12 -5.25 -11.27
N LEU A 64 -17.82 -4.98 -11.29
CA LEU A 64 -16.93 -5.26 -12.39
C LEU A 64 -16.28 -6.63 -12.12
N SER A 65 -16.62 -7.64 -12.90
CA SER A 65 -16.11 -9.00 -12.74
C SER A 65 -15.40 -9.47 -14.00
N GLY A 66 -14.41 -10.35 -13.85
CA GLY A 66 -13.77 -10.95 -15.02
C GLY A 66 -12.92 -12.17 -14.72
N ASP A 67 -11.98 -12.42 -15.62
CA ASP A 67 -11.11 -13.59 -15.63
C ASP A 67 -9.70 -13.29 -15.06
N PRO A 68 -9.03 -14.25 -14.39
CA PRO A 68 -7.70 -14.06 -13.82
C PRO A 68 -6.59 -13.75 -14.81
N ALA A 69 -6.82 -13.82 -16.12
CA ALA A 69 -5.89 -13.35 -17.15
C ALA A 69 -6.06 -11.86 -17.51
N LEU A 70 -7.13 -11.19 -17.03
CA LEU A 70 -7.50 -9.83 -17.40
C LEU A 70 -7.18 -8.81 -16.30
N GLN A 71 -7.11 -7.54 -16.68
CA GLN A 71 -7.07 -6.39 -15.76
C GLN A 71 -8.47 -5.80 -15.58
N GLY A 72 -8.85 -5.40 -14.38
CA GLY A 72 -10.12 -4.71 -14.14
C GLY A 72 -10.14 -3.33 -14.80
N ILE A 73 -9.48 -2.36 -14.19
CA ILE A 73 -9.36 -0.99 -14.71
C ILE A 73 -7.89 -0.71 -15.01
N HIS A 74 -7.57 -0.47 -16.27
CA HIS A 74 -6.22 -0.10 -16.71
C HIS A 74 -6.14 1.39 -17.01
N ILE A 75 -5.25 2.09 -16.30
CA ILE A 75 -4.98 3.51 -16.46
C ILE A 75 -3.55 3.66 -16.96
N ALA A 76 -3.37 4.31 -18.11
CA ALA A 76 -2.07 4.53 -18.71
C ALA A 76 -1.91 5.99 -19.12
N ASP A 77 -0.81 6.62 -18.69
CA ASP A 77 -0.42 7.97 -19.12
C ASP A 77 -1.51 9.03 -18.86
N ALA A 78 -2.21 8.91 -17.73
CA ALA A 78 -3.41 9.67 -17.42
C ALA A 78 -3.42 10.17 -15.97
N ALA A 79 -3.37 11.50 -15.78
CA ALA A 79 -3.37 12.10 -14.44
C ALA A 79 -4.79 12.37 -13.90
N LYS A 80 -4.95 12.45 -12.57
CA LYS A 80 -6.18 12.82 -11.87
C LYS A 80 -7.37 11.92 -12.23
N VAL A 81 -7.11 10.63 -12.39
CA VAL A 81 -8.16 9.62 -12.54
C VAL A 81 -8.68 9.22 -11.16
N ARG A 82 -9.99 9.08 -11.03
CA ARG A 82 -10.68 8.72 -9.79
C ARG A 82 -11.54 7.48 -10.02
N ILE A 83 -11.37 6.46 -9.20
CA ILE A 83 -12.22 5.28 -9.14
C ILE A 83 -12.97 5.34 -7.81
N VAL A 84 -14.29 5.49 -7.88
CA VAL A 84 -15.10 5.85 -6.72
C VAL A 84 -16.20 4.81 -6.54
N GLY A 85 -16.24 4.22 -5.34
CA GLY A 85 -17.29 3.32 -4.92
C GLY A 85 -18.59 4.02 -4.48
N PRO A 86 -19.54 3.26 -3.89
CA PRO A 86 -19.44 1.83 -3.62
C PRO A 86 -19.38 1.01 -4.92
N GLY A 87 -18.90 -0.22 -4.85
CA GLY A 87 -18.84 -1.14 -5.98
C GLY A 87 -17.78 -2.20 -5.75
N ARG A 88 -17.81 -3.25 -6.56
CA ARG A 88 -16.92 -4.41 -6.40
C ARG A 88 -16.12 -4.67 -7.67
N ILE A 89 -14.84 -4.99 -7.51
CA ILE A 89 -13.94 -5.47 -8.56
C ILE A 89 -13.46 -6.87 -8.19
N THR A 90 -13.70 -7.86 -9.04
CA THR A 90 -13.45 -9.28 -8.69
C THR A 90 -13.04 -10.15 -9.87
N GLY A 91 -12.28 -11.22 -9.59
CA GLY A 91 -11.91 -12.26 -10.54
C GLY A 91 -10.75 -11.91 -11.48
N PHE A 92 -10.20 -10.70 -11.41
CA PHE A 92 -9.11 -10.25 -12.28
C PHE A 92 -7.71 -10.66 -11.80
N TRP A 93 -6.72 -10.58 -12.69
CA TRP A 93 -5.32 -10.59 -12.28
C TRP A 93 -4.98 -9.37 -11.41
N THR A 94 -5.45 -8.20 -11.80
CA THR A 94 -5.26 -6.94 -11.06
C THR A 94 -6.52 -6.10 -11.14
N GLY A 95 -6.97 -5.56 -10.01
CA GLY A 95 -8.20 -4.77 -9.95
C GLY A 95 -8.04 -3.40 -10.60
N VAL A 96 -7.06 -2.63 -10.11
CA VAL A 96 -6.66 -1.36 -10.72
C VAL A 96 -5.18 -1.45 -11.07
N ASN A 97 -4.86 -1.34 -12.35
CA ASN A 97 -3.49 -1.25 -12.83
C ASN A 97 -3.23 0.15 -13.37
N ALA A 98 -2.36 0.89 -12.70
CA ALA A 98 -2.08 2.28 -12.99
C ALA A 98 -0.61 2.45 -13.36
N THR A 99 -0.35 2.98 -14.56
CA THR A 99 0.99 3.28 -15.07
C THR A 99 1.06 4.74 -15.48
N ARG A 100 1.99 5.51 -14.89
CA ARG A 100 2.10 6.97 -15.13
C ARG A 100 0.76 7.69 -14.95
N ALA A 101 0.09 7.37 -13.84
CA ALA A 101 -1.25 7.83 -13.53
C ALA A 101 -1.26 8.84 -12.36
N ASP A 102 -0.54 9.94 -12.53
CA ASP A 102 -0.28 10.91 -11.46
C ASP A 102 -1.57 11.40 -10.79
N GLU A 103 -1.58 11.53 -9.47
CA GLU A 103 -2.76 11.92 -8.68
C GLU A 103 -3.97 10.97 -8.83
N LEU A 104 -3.71 9.66 -9.05
CA LEU A 104 -4.75 8.62 -8.98
C LEU A 104 -5.46 8.63 -7.62
N ALA A 105 -6.79 8.48 -7.61
CA ALA A 105 -7.56 8.22 -6.40
C ALA A 105 -8.41 6.94 -6.53
N VAL A 106 -8.31 6.04 -5.56
CA VAL A 106 -9.17 4.85 -5.42
C VAL A 106 -9.84 4.90 -4.04
N ASP A 107 -11.16 5.05 -4.01
CA ASP A 107 -11.92 5.35 -2.80
C ASP A 107 -13.21 4.53 -2.69
N GLY A 108 -13.37 3.79 -1.59
CA GLY A 108 -14.63 3.09 -1.27
C GLY A 108 -14.92 1.85 -2.12
N VAL A 109 -13.91 1.22 -2.69
CA VAL A 109 -14.04 0.05 -3.58
C VAL A 109 -13.82 -1.26 -2.81
N SER A 110 -14.62 -2.30 -3.11
CA SER A 110 -14.37 -3.66 -2.66
C SER A 110 -13.56 -4.44 -3.71
N PHE A 111 -12.42 -4.99 -3.33
CA PHE A 111 -11.60 -5.89 -4.13
C PHE A 111 -11.71 -7.30 -3.54
N GLU A 112 -12.30 -8.23 -4.30
CA GLU A 112 -12.61 -9.59 -3.82
C GLU A 112 -12.07 -10.63 -4.81
N ASP A 113 -11.45 -11.70 -4.31
CA ASP A 113 -10.99 -12.84 -5.11
C ASP A 113 -10.19 -12.42 -6.35
N ILE A 114 -9.09 -11.71 -6.10
CA ILE A 114 -8.29 -11.06 -7.15
C ILE A 114 -6.81 -11.39 -7.00
N GLY A 115 -6.04 -11.30 -8.10
CA GLY A 115 -4.59 -11.48 -8.03
C GLY A 115 -3.93 -10.39 -7.20
N SER A 116 -4.03 -9.13 -7.63
CA SER A 116 -3.59 -7.94 -6.89
C SER A 116 -4.70 -6.90 -6.83
N GLY A 117 -4.80 -6.16 -5.73
CA GLY A 117 -5.83 -5.12 -5.56
C GLY A 117 -5.55 -3.90 -6.44
N VAL A 118 -4.63 -3.05 -5.99
CA VAL A 118 -4.20 -1.84 -6.68
C VAL A 118 -2.69 -1.88 -6.94
N THR A 119 -2.32 -1.88 -8.21
CA THR A 119 -0.92 -1.82 -8.67
C THR A 119 -0.65 -0.45 -9.27
N ILE A 120 0.38 0.24 -8.75
CA ILE A 120 0.77 1.58 -9.13
C ILE A 120 2.22 1.54 -9.58
N SER A 121 2.47 1.88 -10.85
CA SER A 121 3.80 1.94 -11.42
C SER A 121 4.08 3.32 -11.99
N ASP A 122 5.31 3.79 -11.77
CA ASP A 122 5.80 5.04 -12.35
C ASP A 122 4.81 6.21 -12.19
N THR A 123 4.17 6.35 -11.04
CA THR A 123 3.06 7.30 -10.78
C THR A 123 3.38 8.12 -9.54
N MET A 124 2.96 9.39 -9.46
CA MET A 124 3.10 10.23 -8.27
C MET A 124 1.80 10.53 -7.56
N ALA A 125 1.87 10.77 -6.24
CA ALA A 125 0.77 11.33 -5.44
C ALA A 125 -0.56 10.55 -5.48
N ALA A 126 -0.51 9.23 -5.73
CA ALA A 126 -1.70 8.38 -5.68
C ALA A 126 -2.28 8.27 -4.24
N THR A 127 -3.60 8.26 -4.14
CA THR A 127 -4.36 8.04 -2.89
C THR A 127 -5.20 6.78 -3.01
N VAL A 128 -4.98 5.81 -2.12
CA VAL A 128 -5.78 4.58 -2.01
C VAL A 128 -6.38 4.56 -0.62
N LYS A 129 -7.69 4.80 -0.50
CA LYS A 129 -8.34 4.96 0.80
C LYS A 129 -9.72 4.33 0.94
N ASN A 130 -10.09 3.98 2.17
CA ASN A 130 -11.42 3.43 2.51
C ASN A 130 -11.82 2.22 1.65
N ASN A 131 -10.86 1.45 1.14
CA ASN A 131 -11.14 0.27 0.33
C ASN A 131 -11.16 -0.99 1.20
N ASP A 132 -11.88 -2.00 0.75
CA ASP A 132 -11.93 -3.33 1.36
C ASP A 132 -11.25 -4.31 0.41
N PHE A 133 -10.24 -5.03 0.90
CA PHE A 133 -9.48 -6.02 0.15
C PHE A 133 -9.68 -7.38 0.81
N ARG A 134 -10.26 -8.33 0.09
CA ARG A 134 -10.53 -9.69 0.61
C ARG A 134 -10.03 -10.73 -0.35
N GLN A 135 -9.35 -11.75 0.19
CA GLN A 135 -8.91 -12.91 -0.59
C GLN A 135 -8.02 -12.51 -1.78
N VAL A 136 -7.14 -11.52 -1.56
CA VAL A 136 -6.18 -11.05 -2.56
C VAL A 136 -4.98 -11.98 -2.57
N GLN A 137 -4.69 -12.64 -3.69
CA GLN A 137 -3.63 -13.66 -3.74
C GLN A 137 -2.23 -13.07 -3.56
N GLY A 138 -2.00 -11.89 -4.12
CA GLY A 138 -0.76 -11.11 -4.06
C GLY A 138 -0.89 -9.93 -3.10
N TRP A 139 -0.53 -8.73 -3.57
CA TRP A 139 -0.54 -7.52 -2.76
C TRP A 139 -1.89 -6.81 -2.80
N GLY A 140 -2.37 -6.35 -1.64
CA GLY A 140 -3.50 -5.43 -1.57
C GLY A 140 -3.18 -4.12 -2.31
N VAL A 141 -2.06 -3.49 -1.96
CA VAL A 141 -1.52 -2.32 -2.66
C VAL A 141 -0.05 -2.54 -2.98
N TYR A 142 0.32 -2.39 -4.25
CA TYR A 142 1.70 -2.53 -4.71
C TYR A 142 2.15 -1.31 -5.51
N ILE A 143 3.16 -0.60 -5.00
CA ILE A 143 3.75 0.58 -5.61
C ILE A 143 5.17 0.26 -6.04
N ILE A 144 5.48 0.41 -7.33
CA ILE A 144 6.73 -0.05 -7.91
C ILE A 144 7.39 0.98 -8.83
N ALA A 145 8.70 1.16 -8.67
CA ALA A 145 9.58 1.84 -9.60
C ALA A 145 10.60 0.83 -10.13
N VAL A 146 10.48 0.47 -11.41
CA VAL A 146 11.41 -0.46 -12.09
C VAL A 146 12.58 0.31 -12.68
N PRO A 147 13.69 -0.35 -13.05
CA PRO A 147 14.76 0.31 -13.80
C PRO A 147 14.22 1.06 -15.03
N GLY A 148 14.47 2.37 -15.10
CA GLY A 148 13.97 3.26 -16.14
C GLY A 148 12.72 4.08 -15.78
N SER A 149 12.14 3.88 -14.58
CA SER A 149 11.08 4.76 -14.05
C SER A 149 11.57 6.20 -13.84
N ARG A 150 10.62 7.14 -13.72
CA ARG A 150 10.92 8.54 -13.37
C ARG A 150 11.56 8.62 -11.99
N THR A 151 12.32 9.68 -11.74
CA THR A 151 13.16 9.84 -10.54
C THR A 151 12.41 10.36 -9.31
N THR A 152 11.19 10.86 -9.46
CA THR A 152 10.39 11.43 -8.37
C THR A 152 8.94 11.00 -8.53
N LEU A 153 8.51 10.03 -7.72
CA LEU A 153 7.22 9.36 -7.85
C LEU A 153 6.47 9.23 -6.51
N GLY A 154 7.07 9.66 -5.40
CA GLY A 154 6.50 9.54 -4.06
C GLY A 154 5.21 10.30 -3.75
N ALA A 155 5.06 10.63 -2.46
CA ALA A 155 3.90 11.34 -1.91
C ALA A 155 2.57 10.59 -2.02
N HIS A 156 2.62 9.25 -2.03
CA HIS A 156 1.42 8.42 -1.98
C HIS A 156 0.77 8.44 -0.60
N ALA A 157 -0.56 8.28 -0.57
CA ALA A 157 -1.34 8.16 0.65
C ALA A 157 -2.17 6.87 0.62
N ILE A 158 -1.85 5.92 1.51
CA ILE A 158 -2.57 4.66 1.66
C ILE A 158 -3.27 4.70 3.02
N LEU A 159 -4.57 4.99 3.02
CA LEU A 159 -5.30 5.44 4.20
C LEU A 159 -6.53 4.59 4.51
N ASP A 160 -6.68 4.15 5.76
CA ASP A 160 -7.94 3.60 6.27
C ASP A 160 -8.52 2.44 5.43
N ASN A 161 -7.65 1.62 4.83
CA ASN A 161 -8.07 0.43 4.10
C ASN A 161 -8.22 -0.77 5.04
N GLN A 162 -9.18 -1.64 4.74
CA GLN A 162 -9.34 -2.94 5.39
C GLN A 162 -8.80 -4.03 4.45
N MET A 163 -7.92 -4.88 4.95
CA MET A 163 -7.35 -5.98 4.17
C MET A 163 -7.44 -7.28 4.97
N LEU A 164 -8.15 -8.27 4.42
CA LEU A 164 -8.42 -9.55 5.06
C LEU A 164 -7.99 -10.71 4.15
N ASP A 165 -7.24 -11.64 4.71
CA ASP A 165 -6.83 -12.90 4.07
C ASP A 165 -6.13 -12.65 2.73
N ILE A 166 -5.01 -11.90 2.78
CA ILE A 166 -4.25 -11.47 1.61
C ILE A 166 -2.86 -12.10 1.57
N GLY A 167 -2.24 -12.15 0.38
CA GLY A 167 -0.83 -12.55 0.23
C GLY A 167 0.11 -11.60 0.95
N GLY A 168 0.15 -10.34 0.50
CA GLY A 168 0.88 -9.24 1.13
C GLY A 168 -0.01 -8.02 1.27
N GLY A 169 0.27 -7.16 2.26
CA GLY A 169 -0.54 -5.97 2.51
C GLY A 169 -0.21 -4.81 1.59
N ILE A 170 0.69 -3.96 2.04
CA ILE A 170 1.10 -2.73 1.36
C ILE A 170 2.60 -2.82 1.07
N SER A 171 2.97 -2.64 -0.19
CA SER A 171 4.35 -2.74 -0.64
C SER A 171 4.75 -1.51 -1.45
N ILE A 172 5.87 -0.88 -1.07
CA ILE A 172 6.45 0.27 -1.75
C ILE A 172 7.90 -0.04 -2.09
N CYS A 173 8.23 0.07 -3.38
CA CYS A 173 9.50 -0.37 -3.91
C CYS A 173 10.21 0.69 -4.76
N GLY A 174 11.49 0.92 -4.46
CA GLY A 174 12.36 1.79 -5.24
C GLY A 174 12.47 3.20 -4.67
N HIS A 175 13.67 3.78 -4.79
CA HIS A 175 13.97 5.12 -4.30
C HIS A 175 13.04 6.24 -4.80
N PRO A 176 12.61 6.27 -6.07
CA PRO A 176 11.68 7.30 -6.55
C PRO A 176 10.37 7.36 -5.76
N HIS A 177 9.95 6.25 -5.15
CA HIS A 177 8.76 6.12 -4.32
C HIS A 177 9.07 6.36 -2.84
N SER A 178 9.64 7.52 -2.53
CA SER A 178 9.89 7.99 -1.17
C SER A 178 8.76 8.89 -0.65
N ASP A 179 8.82 9.35 0.60
CA ASP A 179 7.92 10.39 1.13
C ASP A 179 6.43 10.02 1.15
N ASN A 180 6.10 8.74 1.36
CA ASN A 180 4.71 8.26 1.40
C ASN A 180 4.12 8.24 2.81
N LEU A 181 2.80 8.29 2.89
CA LEU A 181 2.02 8.11 4.12
C LEU A 181 1.19 6.84 4.06
N ILE A 182 1.44 5.91 5.00
CA ILE A 182 0.66 4.70 5.21
C ILE A 182 0.01 4.81 6.59
N LYS A 183 -1.30 5.02 6.65
CA LYS A 183 -1.97 5.35 7.92
C LYS A 183 -3.34 4.69 8.10
N GLY A 184 -3.62 4.23 9.32
CA GLY A 184 -4.98 3.79 9.70
C GLY A 184 -5.44 2.50 9.04
N ASN A 185 -4.55 1.77 8.36
CA ASN A 185 -4.92 0.54 7.66
C ASN A 185 -5.06 -0.61 8.66
N LYS A 186 -6.04 -1.49 8.40
CA LYS A 186 -6.29 -2.71 9.18
C LYS A 186 -5.99 -3.92 8.32
N LEU A 187 -4.95 -4.66 8.67
CA LEU A 187 -4.49 -5.84 7.95
C LEU A 187 -4.67 -7.06 8.85
N GLN A 188 -5.37 -8.08 8.37
CA GLN A 188 -5.60 -9.32 9.10
C GLN A 188 -5.39 -10.54 8.21
N GLY A 189 -4.65 -11.54 8.70
CA GLY A 189 -4.45 -12.79 7.97
C GLY A 189 -3.55 -12.59 6.74
N VAL A 190 -2.41 -11.95 6.92
CA VAL A 190 -1.45 -11.68 5.83
C VAL A 190 -0.41 -12.80 5.81
N ARG A 191 -0.23 -13.45 4.65
CA ARG A 191 0.68 -14.61 4.50
C ARG A 191 2.16 -14.24 4.41
N ASP A 192 2.48 -13.05 3.92
CA ASP A 192 3.86 -12.58 3.74
C ASP A 192 4.15 -11.38 4.66
N TYR A 193 4.38 -10.20 4.08
CA TYR A 193 4.61 -8.97 4.84
C TYR A 193 3.34 -8.11 4.92
N GLY A 194 3.10 -7.55 6.10
CA GLY A 194 2.02 -6.57 6.28
C GLY A 194 2.32 -5.28 5.53
N ILE A 195 3.41 -4.61 5.90
CA ILE A 195 3.90 -3.40 5.22
C ILE A 195 5.38 -3.59 4.86
N HIS A 196 5.72 -3.46 3.58
CA HIS A 196 7.07 -3.66 3.06
C HIS A 196 7.58 -2.40 2.35
N LEU A 197 8.58 -1.75 2.94
CA LEU A 197 9.31 -0.63 2.34
C LEU A 197 10.69 -1.15 1.92
N TYR A 198 10.96 -1.17 0.61
CA TYR A 198 12.19 -1.80 0.13
C TYR A 198 12.85 -1.13 -1.07
N ASP A 199 14.10 -1.52 -1.30
CA ASP A 199 14.95 -1.04 -2.39
C ASP A 199 15.10 0.50 -2.39
N ALA A 200 15.54 1.04 -1.25
CA ALA A 200 15.78 2.48 -1.01
C ALA A 200 14.52 3.36 -0.96
N SER A 201 13.36 2.78 -0.63
CA SER A 201 12.13 3.53 -0.32
C SER A 201 12.29 4.29 0.99
N ASN A 202 12.62 5.58 0.91
CA ASN A 202 13.05 6.39 2.06
C ASN A 202 11.98 7.40 2.51
N ASN A 203 12.18 8.01 3.68
CA ASN A 203 11.35 9.12 4.19
C ASN A 203 9.85 8.81 4.33
N ASN A 204 9.47 7.54 4.42
CA ASN A 204 8.07 7.14 4.54
C ASN A 204 7.58 7.26 5.98
N GLN A 205 6.28 7.51 6.13
CA GLN A 205 5.59 7.57 7.40
C GLN A 205 4.58 6.43 7.50
N VAL A 206 4.78 5.51 8.44
CA VAL A 206 3.88 4.37 8.71
C VAL A 206 3.28 4.54 10.09
N GLN A 207 2.00 4.91 10.16
CA GLN A 207 1.39 5.40 11.39
C GLN A 207 0.04 4.77 11.70
N GLN A 208 -0.20 4.40 12.96
CA GLN A 208 -1.55 4.02 13.42
C GLN A 208 -2.18 2.88 12.61
N ASN A 209 -1.37 1.96 12.07
CA ASN A 209 -1.87 0.78 11.39
C ASN A 209 -2.06 -0.35 12.40
N GLU A 210 -3.03 -1.21 12.14
CA GLU A 210 -3.33 -2.40 12.93
C GLU A 210 -3.06 -3.64 12.08
N LEU A 211 -2.05 -4.41 12.47
CA LEU A 211 -1.58 -5.60 11.77
C LEU A 211 -1.79 -6.80 12.69
N ARG A 212 -2.70 -7.71 12.33
CA ARG A 212 -3.01 -8.91 13.10
C ARG A 212 -2.76 -10.16 12.30
N LYS A 213 -2.13 -11.17 12.91
CA LYS A 213 -1.87 -12.47 12.28
C LYS A 213 -1.15 -12.31 10.94
N VAL A 214 0.01 -11.66 10.99
CA VAL A 214 0.91 -11.54 9.84
C VAL A 214 1.97 -12.63 9.96
N GLU A 215 2.01 -13.56 9.02
CA GLU A 215 2.78 -14.79 9.17
C GLU A 215 4.30 -14.52 9.25
N LEU A 216 4.87 -13.71 8.34
CA LEU A 216 6.32 -13.47 8.32
C LEU A 216 6.74 -12.23 9.12
N ALA A 217 6.35 -11.04 8.67
CA ALA A 217 6.72 -9.82 9.38
C ALA A 217 5.67 -8.72 9.24
N GLY A 218 5.34 -8.08 10.36
CA GLY A 218 4.40 -6.96 10.38
C GLY A 218 4.89 -5.81 9.49
N ILE A 219 6.02 -5.21 9.83
CA ILE A 219 6.62 -4.10 9.06
C ILE A 219 8.08 -4.41 8.72
N VAL A 220 8.44 -4.30 7.44
CA VAL A 220 9.80 -4.56 6.95
C VAL A 220 10.39 -3.30 6.31
N LEU A 221 11.59 -2.94 6.75
CA LEU A 221 12.44 -1.91 6.15
C LEU A 221 13.65 -2.60 5.53
N ARG A 222 13.65 -2.79 4.21
CA ARG A 222 14.69 -3.52 3.48
C ARG A 222 15.51 -2.56 2.63
N GLY A 223 16.77 -2.33 3.00
CA GLY A 223 17.64 -1.34 2.36
C GLY A 223 17.01 0.06 2.31
N SER A 224 16.26 0.44 3.36
CA SER A 224 15.43 1.65 3.40
C SER A 224 15.77 2.47 4.65
N SER A 225 15.85 3.79 4.49
CA SER A 225 16.39 4.72 5.48
C SER A 225 15.47 5.92 5.71
N LYS A 226 15.64 6.59 6.86
CA LYS A 226 14.92 7.81 7.24
C LYS A 226 13.39 7.65 7.32
N ASN A 227 12.89 6.45 7.51
CA ASN A 227 11.46 6.20 7.68
C ASN A 227 11.03 6.45 9.13
N LYS A 228 9.79 6.90 9.32
CA LYS A 228 9.15 7.06 10.63
C LYS A 228 8.02 6.05 10.78
N ILE A 229 8.15 5.15 11.75
CA ILE A 229 7.20 4.09 12.07
C ILE A 229 6.64 4.33 13.46
N SER A 230 5.38 4.76 13.58
CA SER A 230 4.85 5.17 14.89
C SER A 230 3.41 4.84 15.20
N GLY A 231 3.14 4.44 16.44
CA GLY A 231 1.77 4.20 16.93
C GLY A 231 1.07 3.02 16.25
N ASN A 232 1.81 2.08 15.67
CA ASN A 232 1.23 0.88 15.06
C ASN A 232 0.97 -0.19 16.13
N LEU A 233 -0.10 -0.97 15.92
CA LEU A 233 -0.42 -2.17 16.68
C LEU A 233 -0.05 -3.38 15.82
N ILE A 234 0.85 -4.23 16.31
CA ILE A 234 1.30 -5.44 15.60
C ILE A 234 1.09 -6.62 16.54
N ASP A 235 0.21 -7.54 16.16
CA ASP A 235 -0.25 -8.62 17.01
C ASP A 235 -0.18 -9.95 16.28
N TYR A 236 0.58 -10.89 16.85
CA TYR A 236 0.77 -12.25 16.37
C TYR A 236 1.47 -12.37 15.00
N GLY A 237 2.65 -12.99 15.01
CA GLY A 237 3.46 -13.22 13.82
C GLY A 237 4.83 -13.79 14.15
N TYR A 238 5.66 -14.00 13.13
CA TYR A 238 7.06 -14.36 13.36
C TYR A 238 7.88 -13.15 13.84
N ALA A 239 7.95 -12.08 13.04
CA ALA A 239 8.59 -10.83 13.43
C ALA A 239 7.60 -9.65 13.49
N GLY A 240 7.67 -8.84 14.54
CA GLY A 240 6.87 -7.61 14.59
C GLY A 240 7.39 -6.60 13.55
N MET A 241 8.68 -6.29 13.63
CA MET A 241 9.37 -5.44 12.67
C MET A 241 10.75 -6.02 12.30
N SER A 242 11.20 -5.78 11.06
CA SER A 242 12.51 -6.21 10.58
C SER A 242 13.23 -5.13 9.78
N LEU A 243 14.48 -4.85 10.14
CA LEU A 243 15.39 -3.93 9.45
C LEU A 243 16.46 -4.77 8.75
N ILE A 244 16.41 -4.81 7.42
CA ILE A 244 17.18 -5.76 6.61
C ILE A 244 18.12 -5.01 5.67
N PRO A 245 19.45 -5.10 5.81
CA PRO A 245 20.39 -4.34 5.00
C PRO A 245 20.69 -5.01 3.65
N GLN A 246 19.66 -5.26 2.87
CA GLN A 246 19.79 -5.92 1.57
C GLN A 246 18.84 -5.28 0.57
N PHE A 247 19.24 -5.17 -0.70
CA PHE A 247 18.28 -4.95 -1.79
C PHE A 247 17.76 -6.29 -2.31
N THR A 248 16.52 -6.31 -2.78
CA THR A 248 16.04 -7.43 -3.60
C THR A 248 16.56 -7.32 -5.03
N GLY A 249 16.91 -6.11 -5.47
CA GLY A 249 17.36 -5.82 -6.83
C GLY A 249 16.21 -5.78 -7.84
N SER A 250 14.97 -5.72 -7.34
CA SER A 250 13.76 -5.75 -8.17
C SER A 250 13.36 -4.36 -8.65
N CYS A 251 13.82 -3.31 -7.96
CA CYS A 251 13.43 -1.94 -8.22
C CYS A 251 14.61 -0.99 -8.40
N MET A 252 14.30 0.22 -8.85
CA MET A 252 15.27 1.27 -9.01
C MET A 252 15.78 1.74 -7.64
N THR A 253 16.97 1.27 -7.27
CA THR A 253 17.65 1.68 -6.03
C THR A 253 18.45 2.97 -6.20
N GLY A 254 18.68 3.44 -7.43
CA GLY A 254 19.53 4.60 -7.71
C GLY A 254 21.00 4.36 -7.31
N GLY A 255 21.65 5.39 -6.77
CA GLY A 255 23.03 5.29 -6.24
C GLY A 255 23.12 4.89 -4.77
N TYR A 256 22.04 4.38 -4.18
CA TYR A 256 21.98 4.08 -2.75
C TYR A 256 22.68 2.75 -2.42
N SER A 257 23.19 2.66 -1.20
CA SER A 257 23.68 1.43 -0.57
C SER A 257 22.53 0.75 0.19
N PRO A 258 22.50 -0.59 0.34
CA PRO A 258 21.45 -1.29 1.08
C PRO A 258 21.49 -1.07 2.60
N VAL A 259 22.19 -0.03 3.08
CA VAL A 259 22.23 0.36 4.49
C VAL A 259 20.85 0.80 4.97
N VAL A 260 20.45 0.29 6.13
CA VAL A 260 19.22 0.68 6.83
C VAL A 260 19.58 1.62 7.95
N ALA A 261 19.36 2.92 7.74
CA ALA A 261 19.82 3.93 8.69
C ALA A 261 18.82 5.04 8.97
N PHE A 262 19.00 5.66 10.14
CA PHE A 262 18.26 6.85 10.56
C PHE A 262 16.74 6.67 10.56
N ASN A 263 16.25 5.43 10.69
CA ASN A 263 14.83 5.19 10.87
C ASN A 263 14.44 5.51 12.32
N LEU A 264 13.24 6.05 12.51
CA LEU A 264 12.62 6.31 13.80
C LEU A 264 11.45 5.36 14.00
N ILE A 265 11.55 4.49 15.00
CA ILE A 265 10.53 3.50 15.35
C ILE A 265 10.05 3.84 16.76
N GLU A 266 8.88 4.46 16.88
CA GLU A 266 8.43 5.00 18.17
C GLU A 266 6.97 4.73 18.54
N GLY A 267 6.73 4.48 19.82
CA GLY A 267 5.36 4.40 20.34
C GLY A 267 4.51 3.26 19.77
N ASN A 268 5.14 2.21 19.22
CA ASN A 268 4.43 1.05 18.68
C ASN A 268 4.10 0.05 19.80
N SER A 269 3.03 -0.72 19.63
CA SER A 269 2.67 -1.81 20.54
C SER A 269 2.75 -3.13 19.78
N ILE A 270 3.67 -3.99 20.19
CA ILE A 270 4.03 -5.24 19.52
C ILE A 270 3.72 -6.39 20.48
N PHE A 271 2.96 -7.38 20.00
CA PHE A 271 2.44 -8.47 20.82
C PHE A 271 2.73 -9.83 20.20
N GLN A 272 3.12 -10.78 21.05
CA GLN A 272 3.14 -12.22 20.75
C GLN A 272 3.93 -12.58 19.48
N GLN A 273 5.06 -11.92 19.28
CA GLN A 273 5.99 -12.23 18.18
C GLN A 273 7.03 -13.27 18.62
N SER A 274 7.61 -13.97 17.65
CA SER A 274 8.85 -14.72 17.92
C SER A 274 10.01 -13.75 18.16
N VAL A 275 10.07 -12.66 17.38
CA VAL A 275 10.97 -11.53 17.60
C VAL A 275 10.19 -10.23 17.44
N GLY A 276 10.16 -9.38 18.46
CA GLY A 276 9.46 -8.10 18.41
C GLY A 276 10.03 -7.18 17.33
N ILE A 277 11.32 -6.83 17.43
CA ILE A 277 12.02 -6.03 16.42
C ILE A 277 13.41 -6.64 16.15
N SER A 278 13.66 -7.03 14.91
CA SER A 278 14.97 -7.54 14.46
C SER A 278 15.73 -6.48 13.67
N LEU A 279 17.01 -6.29 13.98
CA LEU A 279 17.92 -5.38 13.29
C LEU A 279 19.10 -6.15 12.72
N GLY A 280 19.23 -6.12 11.39
CA GLY A 280 20.30 -6.79 10.67
C GLY A 280 19.96 -8.21 10.24
N LEU A 281 20.86 -8.83 9.49
CA LEU A 281 20.83 -10.23 9.09
C LEU A 281 21.89 -11.08 9.78
N GLY A 282 22.97 -10.45 10.28
CA GLY A 282 24.13 -11.14 10.87
C GLY A 282 25.01 -11.83 9.83
N ILE A 283 24.97 -11.38 8.57
CA ILE A 283 25.77 -11.95 7.47
C ILE A 283 27.13 -11.25 7.28
N SER A 284 27.33 -10.11 7.94
CA SER A 284 28.58 -9.35 7.94
C SER A 284 28.82 -8.74 9.32
N LYS A 285 30.07 -8.40 9.61
CA LYS A 285 30.46 -7.57 10.76
C LYS A 285 30.51 -6.08 10.42
N ASP A 286 30.39 -5.75 9.13
CA ASP A 286 30.35 -4.36 8.69
C ASP A 286 29.06 -3.70 9.17
N PRO A 287 29.12 -2.41 9.53
CA PRO A 287 27.96 -1.67 10.02
C PRO A 287 26.96 -1.42 8.88
N GLN A 288 25.88 -2.22 8.81
CA GLN A 288 24.87 -2.10 7.74
C GLN A 288 23.48 -1.68 8.24
N VAL A 289 23.16 -1.89 9.52
CA VAL A 289 21.96 -1.35 10.16
C VAL A 289 22.38 -0.39 11.26
N VAL A 290 22.32 0.92 10.97
CA VAL A 290 23.03 1.92 11.78
C VAL A 290 22.20 3.13 12.16
N LYS A 291 22.44 3.68 13.35
CA LYS A 291 21.88 4.96 13.78
C LYS A 291 20.36 5.01 13.66
N ASN A 292 19.69 3.87 13.82
CA ASN A 292 18.24 3.81 13.95
C ASN A 292 17.87 4.10 15.40
N ARG A 293 16.73 4.75 15.60
CA ARG A 293 16.19 5.06 16.92
C ARG A 293 14.90 4.28 17.16
N ILE A 294 14.87 3.47 18.21
CA ILE A 294 13.79 2.57 18.58
C ILE A 294 13.35 2.93 20.01
N TYR A 295 12.32 3.77 20.16
CA TYR A 295 12.06 4.45 21.43
C TYR A 295 10.57 4.40 21.83
N LEU A 296 10.25 4.22 23.12
CA LEU A 296 8.88 4.11 23.64
C LEU A 296 8.01 3.03 23.00
N ASN A 297 8.62 1.97 22.45
CA ASN A 297 7.84 0.82 22.01
C ASN A 297 7.49 -0.05 23.20
N LYS A 298 6.33 -0.70 23.12
CA LYS A 298 5.84 -1.62 24.12
C LYS A 298 5.82 -3.02 23.50
N LEU A 299 6.63 -3.91 24.05
CA LEU A 299 6.83 -5.27 23.58
C LEU A 299 6.21 -6.23 24.60
N TYR A 300 5.21 -6.99 24.16
CA TYR A 300 4.30 -7.75 25.02
C TYR A 300 4.31 -9.22 24.64
N TYR A 301 4.78 -10.08 25.55
CA TYR A 301 4.75 -11.53 25.37
C TYR A 301 5.47 -12.02 24.09
N ASP A 302 6.43 -11.23 23.60
CA ASP A 302 7.30 -11.65 22.51
C ASP A 302 8.32 -12.65 23.05
N ALA A 303 8.73 -13.67 22.28
CA ALA A 303 9.77 -14.58 22.75
C ALA A 303 11.13 -13.87 22.90
N THR A 304 11.45 -12.99 21.94
CA THR A 304 12.56 -12.03 22.02
C THR A 304 12.02 -10.62 21.73
N GLY A 305 12.35 -9.63 22.56
CA GLY A 305 11.91 -8.25 22.36
C GLY A 305 12.68 -7.59 21.21
N LEU A 306 13.92 -7.16 21.47
CA LEU A 306 14.83 -6.61 20.48
C LEU A 306 15.93 -7.62 20.15
N TYR A 307 16.29 -7.73 18.88
CA TYR A 307 17.43 -8.51 18.43
C TYR A 307 18.32 -7.70 17.48
N PHE A 308 19.47 -7.25 17.98
CA PHE A 308 20.55 -6.67 17.19
C PHE A 308 21.49 -7.78 16.73
N ARG A 309 21.68 -7.90 15.42
CA ARG A 309 22.62 -8.85 14.81
C ARG A 309 23.99 -8.24 14.58
N GLU A 310 24.96 -9.04 14.12
CA GLU A 310 26.37 -8.64 13.97
C GLU A 310 26.60 -7.39 13.11
N ASP A 311 25.71 -7.12 12.17
CA ASP A 311 25.69 -5.98 11.25
C ASP A 311 24.89 -4.76 11.77
N ALA A 312 24.30 -4.85 12.97
CA ALA A 312 23.58 -3.76 13.62
C ALA A 312 24.49 -2.97 14.56
N HIS A 313 24.85 -1.74 14.17
CA HIS A 313 25.83 -0.93 14.90
C HIS A 313 25.27 0.45 15.27
N ASP A 314 25.67 0.99 16.43
CA ASP A 314 25.36 2.36 16.85
C ASP A 314 23.85 2.71 16.79
N ASN A 315 22.97 1.76 17.11
CA ASN A 315 21.53 2.01 17.21
C ASN A 315 21.14 2.40 18.64
N ASP A 316 20.15 3.27 18.78
CA ASP A 316 19.59 3.69 20.07
C ASP A 316 18.22 3.07 20.25
N ALA A 317 18.10 2.15 21.21
CA ALA A 317 16.85 1.51 21.58
C ALA A 317 16.45 1.76 23.05
N THR A 318 16.77 2.94 23.57
CA THR A 318 16.41 3.31 24.95
C THR A 318 14.91 3.61 25.10
N GLY A 319 14.41 3.39 26.32
CA GLY A 319 13.04 3.76 26.70
C GLY A 319 11.93 2.84 26.18
N ASN A 320 12.27 1.63 25.70
CA ASN A 320 11.28 0.61 25.40
C ASN A 320 10.81 -0.10 26.68
N ALA A 321 9.58 -0.61 26.66
CA ALA A 321 8.99 -1.38 27.75
C ALA A 321 8.77 -2.83 27.31
N TYR A 322 9.10 -3.77 28.19
CA TYR A 322 8.97 -5.21 27.95
C TYR A 322 8.08 -5.82 29.03
N PHE A 323 7.03 -6.53 28.62
CA PHE A 323 6.10 -7.16 29.55
C PHE A 323 5.79 -8.59 29.12
N GLY A 324 6.10 -9.56 29.97
CA GLY A 324 5.93 -10.98 29.63
C GLY A 324 6.87 -11.48 28.53
N THR A 325 7.84 -10.67 28.10
CA THR A 325 8.88 -11.00 27.11
C THR A 325 10.10 -11.60 27.85
N PRO A 326 10.33 -12.93 27.80
CA PRO A 326 11.37 -13.57 28.60
C PRO A 326 12.80 -13.18 28.18
N THR A 327 13.01 -12.80 26.93
CA THR A 327 14.30 -12.32 26.42
C THR A 327 14.13 -10.87 25.91
N PRO A 328 14.23 -9.84 26.77
CA PRO A 328 13.98 -8.46 26.37
C PRO A 328 14.89 -7.99 25.24
N VAL A 329 16.19 -8.25 25.34
CA VAL A 329 17.19 -7.83 24.35
C VAL A 329 18.21 -8.93 24.12
N VAL A 330 18.52 -9.18 22.85
CA VAL A 330 19.71 -9.91 22.38
C VAL A 330 20.53 -8.95 21.52
N ASP A 331 21.81 -8.80 21.83
CA ASP A 331 22.72 -7.96 21.05
C ASP A 331 23.99 -8.72 20.71
N THR A 332 24.18 -9.00 19.42
CA THR A 332 25.44 -9.51 18.86
C THR A 332 26.12 -8.49 17.96
N GLY A 333 25.59 -7.27 17.90
CA GLY A 333 26.15 -6.13 17.17
C GLY A 333 27.19 -5.36 17.98
N SER A 334 27.40 -4.10 17.64
CA SER A 334 28.41 -3.25 18.28
C SER A 334 27.91 -1.82 18.51
N GLY A 335 28.15 -1.27 19.70
CA GLY A 335 27.80 0.14 20.00
C GLY A 335 26.30 0.44 20.11
N ASN A 336 25.44 -0.58 20.15
CA ASN A 336 24.00 -0.38 20.39
C ASN A 336 23.74 0.02 21.85
N THR A 337 22.74 0.87 22.08
CA THR A 337 22.30 1.31 23.42
C THR A 337 20.86 0.86 23.63
N TYR A 338 20.49 0.35 24.81
CA TYR A 338 19.12 -0.12 25.12
C TYR A 338 18.78 -0.04 26.61
#